data_AF-A0A914M567-F1
#
_entry.id   AF-A0A914M567-F1
#
_cell.length_a   1.000
_cell.length_b   1.000
_cell.length_c   1.000
_cell.angle_alpha   90.00
_cell.angle_beta   90.00
_cell.angle_gamma   90.00
#
_symmetry.space_group_name_H-M   'P 1'
#
loop_
_entity.id
_entity.type
_entity.pdbx_description
1 polymer ?
#
loop_
_entity_poly.entity_id
_entity_poly.type
_entity_poly.pdbx_seq_one_letter_code
_entity_poly.pdbx_strand_id
1 'polypeptide(L)'
;MRFTRKCFSSIFGTAICNKLEQYSQYRPSSLTIQQYLDFGLHGTAKTSFSFLKTELLVRLANIMKVKRLLSRSHLFLLVVL
;
A
#
# COMPACT_ATOMS: atom_id res chain seq x y z
N MET A 1 -17.47 9.93 28.82
CA MET A 1 -16.42 9.04 28.27
C MET A 1 -16.17 9.32 26.78
N ARG A 2 -15.37 10.35 26.43
CA ARG A 2 -15.05 10.70 25.02
C ARG A 2 -13.58 11.06 24.76
N PHE A 3 -12.72 11.01 25.78
CA PHE A 3 -11.36 11.56 25.69
C PHE A 3 -10.29 10.58 25.21
N THR A 4 -10.58 9.28 25.06
CA THR A 4 -9.58 8.26 24.69
C THR A 4 -9.38 8.06 23.18
N ARG A 5 -10.20 8.67 22.30
CA ARG A 5 -10.08 8.49 20.84
C ARG A 5 -9.03 9.38 20.16
N LYS A 6 -8.58 10.49 20.78
CA LYS A 6 -7.68 11.46 20.10
C LYS A 6 -6.20 11.07 20.17
N CYS A 7 -5.72 10.49 21.27
CA CYS A 7 -4.30 10.14 21.40
C CYS A 7 -3.90 8.91 20.55
N PHE A 8 -4.81 7.97 20.33
CA PHE A 8 -4.52 6.76 19.54
C PHE A 8 -4.45 7.05 18.03
N SER A 9 -5.15 8.07 17.55
CA SER A 9 -5.20 8.42 16.13
C SER A 9 -3.88 9.00 15.61
N SER A 10 -3.16 9.78 16.41
CA SER A 10 -1.97 10.48 15.96
C SER A 10 -0.75 9.55 15.83
N ILE A 11 -0.54 8.66 16.81
CA ILE A 11 0.59 7.71 16.81
C ILE A 11 0.38 6.61 15.76
N PHE A 12 -0.85 6.11 15.62
CA PHE A 12 -1.15 5.09 14.62
C PHE A 12 -1.03 5.63 13.20
N GLY A 13 -1.41 6.90 12.97
CA GLY A 13 -1.27 7.57 11.69
C GLY A 13 0.19 7.70 11.24
N THR A 14 1.12 8.08 12.13
CA THR A 14 2.54 8.23 11.79
C THR A 14 3.22 6.88 11.53
N ALA A 15 2.92 5.85 12.35
CA ALA A 15 3.44 4.51 12.15
C ALA A 15 2.97 3.89 10.81
N ILE A 16 1.71 4.10 10.44
CA ILE A 16 1.19 3.68 9.12
C ILE A 16 1.91 4.44 8.01
N CYS A 17 2.09 5.74 8.14
CA CYS A 17 2.77 6.55 7.11
C CYS A 17 4.19 6.04 6.87
N ASN A 18 4.94 5.74 7.94
CA ASN A 18 6.30 5.19 7.85
C ASN A 18 6.33 3.82 7.15
N LYS A 19 5.39 2.93 7.50
CA LYS A 19 5.27 1.63 6.81
C LYS A 19 4.89 1.80 5.35
N LEU A 20 4.01 2.74 5.05
CA LEU A 20 3.56 3.00 3.69
C LEU A 20 4.70 3.55 2.83
N GLU A 21 5.53 4.43 3.37
CA GLU A 21 6.73 4.92 2.68
C GLU A 21 7.73 3.79 2.43
N GLN A 22 7.95 2.89 3.40
CA GLN A 22 8.75 1.68 3.20
C GLN A 22 8.21 0.80 2.07
N TYR A 23 6.90 0.51 2.06
CA TYR A 23 6.31 -0.35 1.04
C TYR A 23 6.28 0.30 -0.36
N SER A 24 6.21 1.63 -0.43
CA SER A 24 6.20 2.39 -1.69
C SER A 24 7.54 2.42 -2.45
N GLN A 25 8.60 1.87 -1.84
CA GLN A 25 9.90 1.74 -2.48
C GLN A 25 10.01 0.44 -3.28
N TYR A 26 9.19 -0.57 -2.95
CA TYR A 26 9.19 -1.85 -3.68
C TYR A 26 8.35 -1.74 -4.95
N ARG A 27 8.75 -2.51 -5.97
CA ARG A 27 7.98 -2.67 -7.19
C ARG A 27 6.98 -3.83 -7.02
N PRO A 28 5.75 -3.69 -7.54
CA PRO A 28 4.78 -4.77 -7.52
C PRO A 28 5.28 -5.95 -8.36
N SER A 29 5.01 -7.17 -7.88
CA SER A 29 5.36 -8.36 -8.63
C SER A 29 4.39 -8.59 -9.80
N SER A 30 4.96 -8.93 -10.96
CA SER A 30 4.20 -9.34 -12.13
C SER A 30 4.11 -10.86 -12.13
N LEU A 31 2.90 -11.40 -12.11
CA LEU A 31 2.65 -12.84 -12.23
C LEU A 31 2.10 -13.15 -13.61
N THR A 32 2.63 -14.19 -14.23
CA THR A 32 2.08 -14.72 -15.48
C THR A 32 0.88 -15.62 -15.19
N ILE A 33 0.03 -15.80 -16.19
CA ILE A 33 -1.14 -16.71 -16.09
C ILE A 33 -0.67 -18.14 -15.78
N GLN A 34 0.45 -18.58 -16.37
CA GLN A 34 1.04 -19.89 -16.12
C GLN A 34 1.42 -20.07 -14.65
N GLN A 35 2.12 -19.11 -14.05
CA GLN A 35 2.48 -19.16 -12.61
C GLN A 35 1.24 -19.20 -11.70
N TYR A 36 0.16 -18.52 -12.11
CA TYR A 36 -1.09 -18.53 -11.37
C TYR A 36 -1.78 -19.90 -11.41
N LEU A 37 -1.75 -20.56 -12.58
CA LEU A 37 -2.28 -21.91 -12.75
C LEU A 37 -1.45 -22.95 -12.00
N ASP A 38 -0.11 -22.87 -12.10
CA ASP A 38 0.79 -23.75 -11.37
C ASP A 38 0.61 -23.62 -9.85
N PHE A 39 0.40 -22.38 -9.37
CA PHE A 39 0.06 -22.13 -7.98
C PHE A 39 -1.31 -22.70 -7.59
N GLY A 40 -2.31 -22.66 -8.48
CA GLY A 40 -3.61 -23.25 -8.24
C GLY A 40 -3.56 -24.78 -8.09
N LEU A 41 -2.63 -25.43 -8.79
CA LEU A 41 -2.46 -26.88 -8.76
C LEU A 41 -1.61 -27.38 -7.58
N HIS A 42 -0.57 -26.63 -7.19
CA HIS A 42 0.44 -27.09 -6.22
C HIS A 42 0.59 -26.19 -4.99
N GLY A 43 -0.05 -25.03 -4.97
CA GLY A 43 0.09 -24.03 -3.92
C GLY A 43 -0.66 -24.37 -2.64
N THR A 44 -0.29 -23.68 -1.55
CA THR A 44 -0.95 -23.80 -0.25
C THR A 44 -1.57 -22.47 0.19
N ALA A 45 -2.58 -22.54 1.07
CA ALA A 45 -3.18 -21.34 1.66
C ALA A 45 -2.13 -20.47 2.41
N LYS A 46 -1.15 -21.10 3.07
CA LYS A 46 -0.09 -20.38 3.81
C LYS A 46 0.78 -19.55 2.87
N THR A 47 1.20 -20.14 1.74
CA THR A 47 2.01 -19.43 0.74
C THR A 47 1.21 -18.34 0.04
N SER A 48 -0.06 -18.62 -0.28
CA SER A 48 -0.99 -17.63 -0.86
C SER A 48 -1.12 -16.41 0.05
N PHE A 49 -1.41 -16.66 1.33
CA PHE A 49 -1.58 -15.60 2.32
C PHE A 49 -0.33 -14.75 2.50
N SER A 50 0.84 -15.39 2.61
CA SER A 50 2.10 -14.66 2.77
C SER A 50 2.39 -13.76 1.57
N PHE A 51 2.19 -14.29 0.34
CA PHE A 51 2.38 -13.53 -0.89
C PHE A 51 1.39 -12.37 -1.02
N LEU A 52 0.09 -12.65 -0.87
CA LEU A 52 -0.96 -11.65 -1.01
C LEU A 52 -0.83 -10.53 0.01
N LYS A 53 -0.52 -10.86 1.26
CA LYS A 53 -0.29 -9.86 2.31
C LYS A 53 0.78 -8.85 1.91
N THR A 54 1.91 -9.30 1.36
CA THR A 54 2.99 -8.40 0.96
C THR A 54 2.66 -7.66 -0.33
N GLU A 55 2.15 -8.37 -1.34
CA GLU A 55 1.88 -7.80 -2.66
C GLU A 55 0.78 -6.73 -2.62
N LEU A 56 -0.30 -6.97 -1.86
CA LEU A 56 -1.38 -5.99 -1.68
C LEU A 56 -0.88 -4.71 -1.01
N LEU A 57 -0.03 -4.83 0.02
CA LEU A 57 0.54 -3.67 0.70
C LEU A 57 1.44 -2.85 -0.21
N VAL A 58 2.28 -3.48 -1.03
CA VAL A 58 3.14 -2.81 -2.00
C VAL A 58 2.31 -2.08 -3.07
N ARG A 59 1.29 -2.73 -3.63
CA ARG A 59 0.40 -2.11 -4.62
C ARG A 59 -0.35 -0.91 -4.05
N LEU A 60 -0.92 -1.05 -2.85
CA LEU A 60 -1.65 0.03 -2.20
C LEU A 60 -0.74 1.21 -1.87
N ALA A 61 0.45 0.96 -1.32
CA ALA A 61 1.43 2.00 -0.99
C ALA A 61 1.86 2.79 -2.23
N ASN A 62 2.09 2.11 -3.35
CA ASN A 62 2.43 2.74 -4.62
C ASN A 62 1.29 3.61 -5.17
N ILE A 63 0.04 3.11 -5.15
CA ILE A 63 -1.13 3.91 -5.57
C ILE A 63 -1.29 5.13 -4.67
N MET A 64 -1.17 4.97 -3.35
CA MET A 64 -1.30 6.08 -2.39
C MET A 64 -0.20 7.14 -2.58
N LYS A 65 1.04 6.72 -2.88
CA LYS A 65 2.13 7.64 -3.23
C LYS A 65 1.80 8.43 -4.50
N VAL A 66 1.31 7.77 -5.55
CA VAL A 66 0.89 8.46 -6.80
C VAL A 66 -0.25 9.44 -6.51
N LYS A 67 -1.27 9.07 -5.74
CA LYS A 67 -2.38 9.97 -5.36
C LYS A 67 -1.90 11.19 -4.56
N ARG A 68 -0.97 11.01 -3.63
CA ARG A 68 -0.34 12.10 -2.86
C ARG A 68 0.42 13.06 -3.77
N LEU A 69 1.21 12.52 -4.71
CA LEU A 69 1.96 13.32 -5.69
C LEU A 69 1.03 14.08 -6.63
N LEU A 70 -0.03 13.43 -7.13
CA LEU A 70 -1.03 14.04 -8.00
C LEU A 70 -1.77 15.20 -7.31
N SER A 71 -2.17 15.02 -6.05
CA SER A 71 -2.80 16.09 -5.28
C SER A 71 -1.88 17.29 -5.11
N ARG A 72 -0.58 17.06 -4.86
CA ARG A 72 0.42 18.12 -4.75
C ARG A 72 0.64 18.86 -6.08
N SER A 73 0.66 18.16 -7.21
CA SER A 73 0.85 18.78 -8.53
C SER A 73 -0.38 19.58 -8.98
N HIS A 74 -1.59 19.10 -8.72
CA HIS A 74 -2.82 19.84 -9.06
C HIS A 74 -2.92 21.16 -8.28
N LEU A 75 -2.47 21.15 -7.02
CA LEU A 75 -2.39 22.36 -6.18
C LEU A 75 -1.30 23.33 -6.66
N PHE A 76 -0.17 22.81 -7.15
CA PHE A 76 0.87 23.63 -7.76
C PHE A 76 0.40 24.33 -9.03
N LEU A 77 -0.36 23.64 -9.88
CA LEU A 77 -0.86 24.19 -11.14
C LEU A 77 -1.90 25.33 -10.91
N LEU A 78 -2.63 25.27 -9.79
CA LEU A 78 -3.61 26.30 -9.39
C LEU A 78 -2.98 27.52 -8.71
N VAL A 79 -1.75 27.43 -8.21
CA VAL A 79 -1.01 28.54 -7.60
C VAL A 79 -0.15 29.30 -8.61
N VAL A 80 0.16 28.67 -9.75
CA VAL A 80 0.99 29.25 -10.83
C VAL A 80 0.15 29.90 -11.95
N LEU A 81 -1.17 29.69 -11.94
CA LEU A 81 -2.17 30.34 -12.81
C LEU A 81 -2.89 31.46 -12.04
#